data_AF-A0A842N792-F1
#
_entry.id   AF-A0A842N792-F1
#
_cell.length_a   1.000
_cell.length_b   1.000
_cell.length_c   1.000
_cell.angle_alpha   90.00
_cell.angle_beta   90.00
_cell.angle_gamma   90.00
#
_symmetry.space_group_name_H-M   'P 1'
#
loop_
_entity.id
_entity.type
_entity.pdbx_description
1 polymer ?
#
loop_
_entity_poly.entity_id
_entity_poly.type
_entity_poly.pdbx_seq_one_letter_code
_entity_poly.pdbx_strand_id
1 'polypeptide(L)'
;MANDRALGGIIFLGSLAGVVIYFWLLFMSPWAWLTIQVSALLAVGMVLLIMAWIGYTLATTPPPMPLEDFDFEAESEEEEEASE
;
A
#
# COMPACT_ATOMS: atom_id res chain seq x y z
N MET A 1 -24.40 -12.44 2.37
CA MET A 1 -23.64 -12.05 1.16
C MET A 1 -23.90 -10.57 0.95
N ALA A 2 -22.89 -9.71 1.14
CA ALA A 2 -23.04 -8.31 0.75
C ALA A 2 -23.36 -8.28 -0.74
N ASN A 3 -24.28 -7.42 -1.16
CA ASN A 3 -24.61 -7.30 -2.57
C ASN A 3 -23.43 -6.60 -3.26
N ASP A 4 -22.56 -7.35 -3.93
CA ASP A 4 -21.35 -6.83 -4.58
C ASP A 4 -21.67 -5.67 -5.54
N ARG A 5 -22.88 -5.66 -6.12
CA ARG A 5 -23.37 -4.55 -6.95
C ARG A 5 -23.64 -3.28 -6.15
N ALA A 6 -24.14 -3.40 -4.92
CA ALA A 6 -24.35 -2.27 -4.03
C ALA A 6 -23.00 -1.69 -3.57
N LEU A 7 -22.04 -2.56 -3.22
CA LEU A 7 -20.69 -2.12 -2.85
C LEU A 7 -20.00 -1.39 -4.02
N GLY A 8 -20.06 -1.99 -5.22
CA GLY A 8 -19.53 -1.38 -6.44
C GLY A 8 -20.19 -0.04 -6.77
N GLY A 9 -21.52 0.05 -6.62
CA GLY A 9 -22.26 1.31 -6.82
C GLY A 9 -21.87 2.42 -5.84
N ILE A 10 -21.67 2.09 -4.57
CA ILE A 10 -21.22 3.05 -3.54
C ILE A 10 -19.81 3.55 -3.84
N ILE A 11 -18.89 2.65 -4.20
CA ILE A 11 -17.51 3.01 -4.54
C ILE A 11 -17.49 3.90 -5.79
N PHE A 12 -18.28 3.57 -6.82
CA PHE A 12 -18.38 4.36 -8.05
C PHE A 12 -18.97 5.76 -7.80
N LEU A 13 -20.07 5.86 -7.06
CA LEU A 13 -20.68 7.15 -6.73
C LEU A 13 -19.76 7.97 -5.82
N GLY A 14 -19.13 7.34 -4.84
CA GLY A 14 -18.17 7.97 -3.93
C GLY A 14 -16.96 8.52 -4.67
N SER A 15 -16.40 7.76 -5.62
CA SER A 15 -15.26 8.22 -6.43
C SER A 15 -15.65 9.37 -7.35
N LEU A 16 -16.80 9.27 -8.02
CA LEU A 16 -17.31 10.34 -8.88
C LEU A 16 -17.57 11.63 -8.09
N ALA A 17 -18.19 11.52 -6.91
CA ALA A 17 -18.41 12.65 -6.02
C ALA A 17 -17.07 13.26 -5.55
N GLY A 18 -16.09 12.43 -5.19
CA GLY A 18 -14.76 12.86 -4.80
C GLY A 18 -14.06 13.68 -5.89
N VAL A 19 -14.15 13.24 -7.15
CA VAL A 19 -13.57 13.98 -8.30
C VAL A 19 -14.24 15.35 -8.46
N VAL A 20 -15.57 15.42 -8.39
CA VAL A 20 -16.30 16.68 -8.53
C VAL A 20 -15.95 17.65 -7.38
N ILE A 21 -15.88 17.16 -6.14
CA ILE A 21 -15.49 17.95 -4.98
C ILE A 21 -14.06 18.47 -5.13
N TYR A 22 -13.10 17.61 -5.50
CA TYR A 22 -11.71 18.02 -5.70
C TYR A 22 -11.57 19.08 -6.80
N PHE A 23 -12.25 18.89 -7.93
CA PHE A 23 -12.29 19.88 -9.01
C PHE A 23 -12.82 21.23 -8.51
N TRP A 24 -13.93 21.22 -7.77
CA TRP A 24 -14.49 22.45 -7.19
C TRP A 24 -13.51 23.15 -6.24
N LEU A 25 -12.86 22.40 -5.35
CA LEU A 25 -11.85 22.91 -4.42
C LEU A 25 -10.63 23.51 -5.12
N LEU A 26 -10.28 23.02 -6.31
CA LEU A 26 -9.11 23.48 -7.05
C LEU A 26 -9.42 24.73 -7.88
N PHE A 27 -10.58 24.79 -8.53
CA PHE A 27 -10.87 25.86 -9.51
C PHE A 27 -11.82 26.95 -9.04
N MET A 28 -12.78 26.63 -8.16
CA MET A 28 -13.84 27.57 -7.74
C MET A 28 -13.65 28.10 -6.31
N SER A 29 -12.75 27.50 -5.55
CA SER A 29 -12.57 27.76 -4.13
C SER A 29 -11.34 28.65 -3.87
N PRO A 30 -11.40 29.59 -2.89
CA PRO A 30 -10.23 30.36 -2.45
C PRO A 30 -9.10 29.50 -1.87
N TRP A 31 -9.41 28.25 -1.53
CA TRP A 31 -8.50 27.31 -0.88
C TRP A 31 -7.66 26.49 -1.85
N ALA A 32 -7.69 26.80 -3.15
CA ALA A 32 -7.01 26.05 -4.20
C ALA A 32 -5.53 25.77 -3.89
N TRP A 33 -4.81 26.78 -3.39
CA TRP A 33 -3.40 26.64 -3.02
C TRP A 33 -3.20 25.63 -1.88
N LEU A 34 -4.03 25.72 -0.84
CA LEU A 34 -4.00 24.78 0.29
C LEU A 34 -4.33 23.36 -0.18
N THR A 35 -5.32 23.20 -1.06
CA THR A 35 -5.69 21.89 -1.63
C THR A 35 -4.54 21.25 -2.39
N ILE A 36 -3.80 22.02 -3.19
CA ILE A 36 -2.61 21.52 -3.90
C ILE A 36 -1.51 21.16 -2.91
N GLN A 37 -1.23 22.01 -1.91
CA GLN A 37 -0.21 21.73 -0.89
C GLN A 37 -0.50 20.43 -0.13
N VAL A 38 -1.74 20.24 0.33
CA VAL A 38 -2.14 19.04 1.08
C VAL A 38 -2.09 17.79 0.20
N SER A 39 -2.59 17.86 -1.04
CA SER A 39 -2.57 16.70 -1.95
C SER A 39 -1.15 16.33 -2.37
N ALA A 40 -0.29 17.31 -2.64
CA ALA A 40 1.13 17.08 -2.91
C ALA A 40 1.86 16.50 -1.69
N LEU A 41 1.57 17.01 -0.48
CA LEU A 41 2.11 16.47 0.75
C LEU A 41 1.66 15.02 0.98
N LEU A 42 0.40 14.69 0.73
CA LEU A 42 -0.08 13.31 0.84
C LEU A 42 0.61 12.39 -0.17
N ALA A 43 0.74 12.83 -1.43
CA ALA A 43 1.42 12.04 -2.46
C ALA A 43 2.87 11.75 -2.10
N VAL A 44 3.65 12.77 -1.74
CA VAL A 44 5.07 12.61 -1.34
C VAL A 44 5.18 11.91 0.01
N GLY A 45 4.32 12.25 0.96
CA GLY A 45 4.28 11.70 2.31
C GLY A 45 4.02 10.19 2.31
N MET A 46 3.14 9.69 1.46
CA MET A 46 2.90 8.24 1.32
C MET A 46 4.16 7.51 0.84
N VAL A 47 4.88 8.06 -0.13
CA VAL A 47 6.15 7.49 -0.61
C VAL A 47 7.21 7.49 0.49
N LEU A 48 7.36 8.62 1.18
CA LEU A 48 8.33 8.75 2.28
C LEU A 48 7.97 7.87 3.47
N LEU A 49 6.68 7.67 3.78
CA LEU A 49 6.22 6.75 4.82
C LEU A 49 6.58 5.31 4.49
N ILE A 50 6.40 4.88 3.24
CA ILE A 50 6.82 3.54 2.80
C ILE A 50 8.35 3.40 2.93
N MET A 51 9.11 4.40 2.49
CA MET A 51 10.57 4.38 2.57
C MET A 51 11.07 4.37 4.02
N ALA A 52 10.43 5.16 4.89
CA ALA A 52 10.71 5.18 6.32
C ALA A 52 10.37 3.83 6.99
N TRP A 53 9.25 3.20 6.60
CA TRP A 53 8.89 1.88 7.10
C TRP A 53 9.91 0.82 6.69
N ILE A 54 10.34 0.81 5.43
CA ILE A 54 11.40 -0.10 4.95
C ILE A 54 12.69 0.13 5.75
N GLY A 55 13.13 1.39 5.88
CA GLY A 55 14.30 1.73 6.68
C GLY A 55 14.18 1.30 8.14
N TYR A 56 12.98 1.43 8.73
CA TYR A 56 12.69 0.96 10.08
C TYR A 56 12.81 -0.56 10.20
N THR A 57 12.25 -1.32 9.25
CA THR A 57 12.38 -2.78 9.25
C THR A 57 13.84 -3.20 9.12
N LEU A 58 14.61 -2.63 8.20
CA LEU A 58 16.04 -2.93 8.04
C LEU A 58 16.88 -2.59 9.27
N ALA A 59 16.57 -1.47 9.95
CA ALA A 59 17.28 -1.05 11.16
C ALA A 59 16.94 -1.93 12.37
N THR A 60 15.78 -2.57 12.37
CA THR A 60 15.29 -3.38 13.49
C THR A 60 15.43 -4.88 13.27
N THR A 61 15.70 -5.33 12.04
CA THR A 61 16.02 -6.73 11.74
C THR A 61 17.52 -6.99 11.85
N PRO A 62 17.96 -7.98 12.66
CA PRO A 62 19.32 -8.47 12.59
C PRO A 62 19.62 -8.96 11.15
N PRO A 63 20.87 -8.84 10.68
CA PRO A 63 21.24 -9.23 9.32
C PRO A 63 20.75 -10.66 9.05
N PRO A 64 20.10 -10.90 7.91
CA PRO A 64 19.58 -12.22 7.56
C PRO A 64 20.70 -13.24 7.72
N MET A 65 20.40 -14.37 8.36
CA MET A 65 21.38 -15.45 8.53
C MET A 65 21.96 -15.83 7.17
N PRO A 66 23.28 -16.06 7.07
CA PRO A 66 23.91 -16.50 5.83
C PRO A 66 23.14 -17.69 5.26
N LEU A 67 22.88 -17.66 3.95
CA LEU A 67 22.15 -18.73 3.25
C LEU A 67 22.86 -20.09 3.32
N GLU A 68 24.08 -20.13 3.85
CA GLU A 68 24.89 -21.32 4.10
C GLU A 68 24.30 -22.22 5.20
N ASP A 69 23.50 -21.67 6.13
CA ASP A 69 22.90 -22.43 7.24
C ASP A 69 21.47 -22.93 6.95
N PHE A 70 20.91 -22.60 5.80
CA PHE A 70 19.62 -23.14 5.35
C PHE A 70 19.90 -24.40 4.51
N ASP A 71 19.82 -25.57 5.14
CA ASP A 71 19.83 -26.87 4.45
C ASP A 71 18.53 -27.04 3.64
N PHE A 72 18.42 -26.31 2.52
CA PHE A 72 17.31 -26.43 1.58
C PHE A 72 17.22 -27.81 0.93
N GLU A 73 18.33 -28.56 0.89
CA GLU A 73 18.37 -29.94 0.39
C GLU A 73 17.61 -30.90 1.33
N ALA A 74 17.75 -30.77 2.65
CA ALA A 74 17.05 -31.62 3.61
C ALA A 74 15.53 -31.36 3.65
N GLU A 75 15.11 -30.10 3.53
CA GLU A 75 13.67 -29.72 3.48
C GLU A 75 13.02 -30.20 2.18
N SER A 76 13.78 -30.23 1.06
CA SER A 76 13.29 -30.76 -0.21
C SER A 76 13.16 -32.29 -0.24
N GLU A 77 14.06 -33.02 0.45
CA GLU A 77 13.98 -34.48 0.57
C GLU A 77 12.81 -34.93 1.46
N GLU A 78 12.52 -34.19 2.55
CA GLU A 78 11.37 -34.48 3.42
C GLU A 78 10.01 -34.20 2.73
N GLU A 79 9.91 -33.18 1.87
CA GLU A 79 8.69 -32.92 1.08
C GLU A 79 8.47 -33.95 -0.04
N GLU A 80 9.54 -34.46 -0.69
CA GLU A 80 9.42 -35.52 -1.68
C GLU A 80 9.02 -36.86 -1.04
N GLU A 81 9.65 -37.27 0.08
CA GLU A 81 9.28 -38.52 0.77
C GLU A 81 7.88 -38.48 1.39
N ALA A 82 7.38 -37.31 1.81
CA ALA A 82 6.01 -37.16 2.30
C ALA A 82 4.95 -37.20 1.18
N SER A 83 5.38 -37.08 -0.08
CA SER A 83 4.51 -37.09 -1.26
C SER A 83 4.48 -38.43 -2.01
N GLU A 84 5.31 -39.41 -1.62
CA GLU A 84 5.30 -40.81 -2.08
C GLU A 84 4.47 -41.78 -1.21
#